data_AF-A0A1M7HYX2-F1
#
_entry.id   AF-A0A1M7HYX2-F1
#
_cell.length_a   1.000
_cell.length_b   1.000
_cell.length_c   1.000
_cell.angle_alpha   90.00
_cell.angle_beta   90.00
_cell.angle_gamma   90.00
#
_symmetry.space_group_name_H-M   'P 1'
#
loop_
_entity.id
_entity.type
_entity.pdbx_description
1 polymer ?
#
loop_
_entity_poly.entity_id
_entity_poly.type
_entity_poly.pdbx_seq_one_letter_code
_entity_poly.pdbx_strand_id
1 'polypeptide(L)' 'MAEDEPVIAPDQLREGHPKLWRWLAVVSAVSLLLMAIGNHEGHVEDLFLFGSAAFIALALVWDAVQRRYGVKR' A
#
# COMPACT_ATOMS: atom_id res chain seq x y z
N MET A 1 31.48 -2.64 -34.70
CA MET A 1 31.34 -2.58 -33.23
C MET A 1 30.04 -3.27 -32.93
N ALA A 2 30.09 -4.45 -32.31
CA ALA A 2 28.89 -5.04 -31.72
C ALA A 2 28.52 -4.12 -30.57
N GLU A 3 27.38 -3.43 -30.69
CA GLU A 3 26.77 -2.71 -29.59
C GLU A 3 26.55 -3.69 -28.43
N ASP A 4 27.09 -3.33 -27.27
CA ASP A 4 27.00 -4.09 -26.03
C ASP A 4 25.53 -4.14 -25.61
N GLU A 5 24.81 -5.20 -25.98
CA GLU A 5 23.41 -5.39 -25.59
C GLU A 5 23.38 -5.50 -24.06
N PRO A 6 22.70 -4.58 -23.35
CA PRO A 6 22.77 -4.55 -21.90
C PRO A 6 22.22 -5.87 -21.35
N VAL A 7 23.05 -6.62 -20.62
CA VAL A 7 22.65 -7.88 -19.98
C VAL A 7 21.72 -7.54 -18.82
N ILE A 8 20.42 -7.53 -19.09
CA ILE A 8 19.38 -7.27 -18.09
C ILE A 8 19.05 -8.57 -17.35
N ALA A 9 19.27 -8.60 -16.04
CA ALA A 9 18.84 -9.70 -15.20
C ALA A 9 17.30 -9.80 -15.17
N PRO A 10 16.72 -11.00 -15.07
CA PRO A 10 15.26 -11.17 -15.11
C PRO A 10 14.50 -10.40 -14.01
N ASP A 11 15.16 -10.05 -12.89
CA ASP A 11 14.56 -9.23 -11.83
C ASP A 11 14.50 -7.73 -12.19
N GLN A 12 15.41 -7.24 -13.05
CA GLN A 12 15.38 -5.86 -13.55
C GLN A 12 14.21 -5.62 -14.53
N LEU A 13 13.67 -6.68 -15.13
CA LEU A 13 12.47 -6.61 -15.96
C LEU A 13 11.18 -6.41 -15.15
N ARG A 14 11.23 -6.62 -13.83
CA ARG A 14 10.06 -6.49 -12.95
C ARG A 14 9.93 -5.06 -12.46
N GLU A 15 9.51 -4.17 -13.37
CA GLU A 15 9.15 -2.81 -13.01
C GLU A 15 7.87 -2.80 -12.15
N GLY A 16 8.04 -2.72 -10.83
CA GLY A 16 6.92 -2.42 -9.94
C GLY A 16 6.54 -0.94 -10.03
N HIS A 17 5.26 -0.62 -9.79
CA HIS A 17 4.78 0.76 -9.63
C HIS A 17 4.54 1.10 -8.15
N PRO A 18 5.58 1.24 -7.30
CA PRO A 18 5.42 1.41 -5.84
C PRO A 18 4.63 2.67 -5.46
N LYS A 19 4.69 3.72 -6.30
CA LYS A 19 3.90 4.94 -6.09
C LYS A 19 2.41 4.70 -6.31
N LEU A 20 2.04 3.93 -7.34
CA LEU A 20 0.65 3.58 -7.64
C LEU A 20 0.05 2.74 -6.49
N TRP A 21 0.77 1.71 -6.04
CA TRP A 21 0.30 0.84 -4.97
C TRP A 21 0.05 1.58 -3.64
N ARG A 22 0.91 2.53 -3.28
CA ARG A 22 0.70 3.38 -2.11
C ARG A 22 -0.53 4.27 -2.25
N TRP A 23 -0.74 4.86 -3.43
CA TRP A 23 -1.94 5.65 -3.70
C TRP A 23 -3.21 4.83 -3.60
N LEU A 24 -3.23 3.62 -4.19
CA LEU A 24 -4.35 2.71 -4.09
C LEU A 24 -4.64 2.34 -2.64
N ALA A 25 -3.61 2.06 -1.83
CA ALA A 25 -3.79 1.78 -0.41
C ALA A 25 -4.39 2.98 0.36
N VAL A 26 -3.93 4.21 0.11
CA VAL A 26 -4.52 5.42 0.71
C VAL A 26 -5.98 5.57 0.30
N VAL A 27 -6.29 5.42 -0.98
CA VAL A 27 -7.67 5.49 -1.49
C VAL A 27 -8.55 4.43 -0.83
N SER A 28 -8.09 3.17 -0.72
CA SER A 28 -8.81 2.10 -0.05
C SER A 28 -9.09 2.42 1.42
N ALA A 29 -8.10 2.94 2.16
CA ALA A 29 -8.29 3.32 3.56
C ALA A 29 -9.33 4.44 3.71
N VAL A 30 -9.26 5.46 2.86
CA VAL A 30 -10.25 6.57 2.87
C VAL A 30 -11.64 6.07 2.51
N SER A 31 -11.78 5.21 1.50
CA SER A 31 -13.07 4.63 1.12
C SER A 31 -13.71 3.84 2.26
N LEU A 32 -12.93 3.04 3.01
CA LEU A 32 -13.44 2.30 4.17
C LEU A 32 -13.98 3.23 5.26
N LEU A 33 -13.29 4.35 5.52
CA LEU A 33 -13.76 5.36 6.47
C LEU A 33 -15.02 6.08 6.00
N LEU A 34 -15.12 6.37 4.70
CA LEU A 34 -16.33 6.95 4.12
C LEU A 34 -17.52 5.99 4.21
N MET A 35 -17.29 4.68 4.06
CA MET A 35 -18.33 3.66 4.20
C MET A 35 -18.87 3.56 5.63
N ALA A 36 -18.11 3.96 6.64
CA ALA A 36 -18.59 4.02 8.03
C ALA A 36 -19.56 5.21 8.27
N ILE A 37 -19.70 6.12 7.30
CA ILE A 37 -20.64 7.24 7.37
C ILE A 37 -21.95 6.82 6.69
N GLY A 38 -22.99 6.52 7.46
CA GLY A 38 -24.28 6.10 6.90
C GLY A 38 -25.25 5.51 7.93
N ASN A 39 -26.34 4.89 7.45
CA ASN A 39 -27.35 4.25 8.29
C ASN A 39 -26.88 2.87 8.76
N HIS A 40 -25.91 2.84 9.68
CA HIS A 40 -25.45 1.63 10.34
C HIS A 40 -26.28 1.39 11.60
N GLU A 41 -27.08 0.32 11.62
CA GLU A 41 -27.84 -0.09 12.81
C GLU A 41 -27.03 -1.06 13.70
N GLY A 42 -26.06 -1.77 13.11
CA GLY A 42 -25.18 -2.70 13.79
C GLY A 42 -23.72 -2.22 13.80
N HIS A 43 -23.15 -2.00 14.98
CA HIS A 43 -21.77 -1.49 15.15
C HIS A 43 -20.67 -2.53 14.86
N VAL A 44 -21.05 -3.77 14.50
CA VAL A 44 -20.09 -4.82 14.18
C VAL A 44 -19.39 -4.50 12.86
N GLU A 45 -20.13 -3.99 11.87
CA GLU A 45 -19.57 -3.62 10.56
C GLU A 45 -18.57 -2.47 10.70
N ASP A 46 -18.86 -1.48 11.53
CA ASP A 46 -17.95 -0.37 11.85
C ASP A 46 -16.61 -0.87 12.39
N LEU A 47 -16.62 -1.88 13.26
CA LEU A 47 -15.38 -2.45 13.81
C LEU A 47 -14.47 -3.01 12.71
N PHE A 48 -15.04 -3.66 11.70
CA PHE A 48 -14.27 -4.17 10.56
C PHE A 48 -13.83 -3.04 9.62
N LEU A 49 -14.66 -2.02 9.40
CA LEU A 49 -14.30 -0.86 8.57
C LEU A 49 -13.14 -0.08 9.19
N PHE A 50 -13.28 0.32 10.45
CA PHE A 50 -12.23 1.05 11.17
C PHE A 50 -10.99 0.19 11.39
N GLY A 51 -11.15 -1.10 11.74
CA GLY A 51 -10.04 -2.03 11.93
C GLY A 51 -9.22 -2.22 10.65
N SER A 52 -9.90 -2.41 9.51
CA SER A 52 -9.23 -2.58 8.20
C SER A 52 -8.56 -1.28 7.75
N ALA A 53 -9.22 -0.14 7.91
CA ALA A 53 -8.63 1.17 7.58
C ALA A 53 -7.39 1.46 8.43
N ALA A 54 -7.44 1.18 9.74
CA ALA A 54 -6.31 1.31 10.65
C ALA A 54 -5.16 0.38 10.26
N PHE A 55 -5.45 -0.87 9.90
CA PHE A 55 -4.43 -1.83 9.44
C PHE A 55 -3.69 -1.32 8.19
N ILE A 56 -4.42 -0.84 7.19
CA ILE A 56 -3.82 -0.28 5.96
C ILE A 56 -2.96 0.95 6.29
N ALA A 57 -3.44 1.84 7.15
CA ALA A 57 -2.68 3.02 7.58
C ALA A 57 -1.37 2.63 8.29
N LEU A 58 -1.42 1.65 9.21
CA LEU A 58 -0.23 1.14 9.90
C LEU A 58 0.77 0.52 8.92
N ALA A 59 0.30 -0.24 7.93
CA ALA A 59 1.16 -0.82 6.89
C ALA A 59 1.85 0.25 6.04
N LEU A 60 1.15 1.34 5.70
CA LEU A 60 1.73 2.48 4.99
C LEU A 60 2.77 3.22 5.82
N VAL A 61 2.52 3.41 7.12
CA VAL A 61 3.50 3.98 8.05
C VAL A 61 4.72 3.08 8.14
N TRP A 62 4.54 1.76 8.29
CA TRP A 62 5.62 0.78 8.30
C TRP A 62 6.47 0.85 7.02
N ASP A 63 5.84 0.87 5.84
CA ASP A 63 6.53 1.07 4.55
C ASP A 63 7.34 2.38 4.53
N ALA A 64 6.77 3.49 5.03
CA ALA A 64 7.45 4.78 5.07
C ALA A 64 8.66 4.76 6.02
N VAL A 65 8.54 4.13 7.19
CA VAL A 65 9.62 3.94 8.17
C VAL A 65 10.75 3.10 7.55
N GLN A 66 10.41 1.95 6.97
CA GLN A 66 11.39 1.05 6.33
C GLN A 66 12.18 1.75 5.21
N ARG A 67 11.50 2.59 4.41
CA ARG A 67 12.16 3.40 3.38
C ARG A 67 13.06 4.49 3.93
N ARG A 68 12.69 5.10 5.06
CA ARG A 68 13.43 6.21 5.66
C ARG A 68 14.67 5.75 6.41
N TYR A 69 14.59 4.64 7.13
CA TYR A 69 15.65 4.16 8.00
C TYR A 69 16.47 3.02 7.39
N GLY A 70 16.08 2.52 6.21
CA GLY A 70 16.65 1.34 5.60
C GLY A 70 16.16 0.08 6.32
N VAL A 71 15.91 -0.97 5.55
CA VAL A 71 15.48 -2.26 6.11
C VAL A 71 16.66 -2.86 6.89
N LYS A 72 16.65 -2.77 8.22
CA LYS A 72 17.42 -3.69 9.07
C LYS A 72 16.69 -5.03 8.98
N ARG A 73 17.00 -5.80 7.95
CA ARG A 73 16.39 -7.10 7.69
C ARG A 73 16.81 -8.09 8.77
#